data_AF-A0A383BY41-F1
#
_entry.id   AF-A0A383BY41-F1
#
_cell.length_a   1.000
_cell.length_b   1.000
_cell.length_c   1.000
_cell.angle_alpha   90.00
_cell.angle_beta   90.00
_cell.angle_gamma   90.00
#
_symmetry.space_group_name_H-M   'P 1'
#
loop_
_entity.id
_entity.type
_entity.pdbx_description
1 polymer ?
#
loop_
_entity_poly.entity_id
_entity_poly.type
_entity_poly.pdbx_seq_one_letter_code
_entity_poly.pdbx_strand_id
1 'polypeptide(L)' 'MGEYHISVLSEMPAANLVGFVDNNKERAKTISERYNIPCYGDYKEIISKVEVVVIAVPTSLHYSISKEFLKAG' A
#
# COMPACT_ATOMS: atom_id res chain seq x y z
N MET A 1 -11.28 -3.87 1.47
CA MET A 1 -11.16 -2.44 1.14
C MET A 1 -9.83 -2.12 0.45
N GLY A 2 -8.66 -2.50 0.98
CA GLY A 2 -7.36 -2.19 0.34
C GLY A 2 -7.26 -2.55 -1.16
N GLU A 3 -7.68 -3.75 -1.55
CA GLU A 3 -7.66 -4.19 -2.96
C GLU A 3 -8.52 -3.33 -3.90
N TYR A 4 -9.63 -2.76 -3.40
CA TYR A 4 -10.45 -1.85 -4.22
C TYR A 4 -9.67 -0.57 -4.57
N HIS A 5 -8.90 -0.03 -3.62
CA HIS A 5 -8.00 1.10 -3.90
C HIS A 5 -6.90 0.72 -4.90
N ILE A 6 -6.34 -0.49 -4.79
CA ILE A 6 -5.36 -0.99 -5.77
C ILE A 6 -5.97 -1.01 -7.17
N SER A 7 -7.18 -1.54 -7.33
CA SER A 7 -7.87 -1.59 -8.62
C SER A 7 -8.05 -0.20 -9.22
N VAL A 8 -8.61 0.74 -8.44
CA VAL A 8 -8.85 2.12 -8.92
C VAL A 8 -7.55 2.85 -9.23
N LEU A 9 -6.54 2.74 -8.37
CA LEU A 9 -5.25 3.40 -8.56
C LEU A 9 -4.46 2.80 -9.74
N SER A 10 -4.61 1.51 -10.01
CA SER A 10 -3.96 0.86 -11.17
C SER A 10 -4.46 1.36 -12.51
N GLU A 11 -5.66 1.95 -12.54
CA GLU A 11 -6.28 2.53 -13.74
C GLU A 11 -6.11 4.06 -13.80
N MET A 12 -5.54 4.70 -12.78
CA MET A 12 -5.45 6.15 -12.67
C MET A 12 -4.16 6.69 -13.33
N PRO A 13 -4.24 7.39 -14.49
CA PRO A 13 -3.03 7.82 -15.20
C PRO A 13 -2.18 8.86 -14.45
N ALA A 14 -2.80 9.59 -13.52
CA ALA A 14 -2.13 10.60 -12.70
C ALA A 14 -1.38 10.01 -11.49
N ALA A 15 -1.47 8.70 -11.26
CA ALA A 15 -0.79 8.03 -10.16
C ALA A 15 0.07 6.89 -10.69
N ASN A 16 1.32 6.81 -10.24
CA ASN A 16 2.17 5.65 -10.48
C ASN A 16 2.09 4.72 -9.27
N LEU A 17 1.36 3.61 -9.39
CA LEU A 17 1.21 2.66 -8.29
C LEU A 17 2.46 1.77 -8.16
N VAL A 18 3.42 2.22 -7.35
CA VAL A 18 4.74 1.58 -7.17
C VAL A 18 4.76 0.36 -6.25
N GLY A 19 3.67 0.10 -5.52
CA GLY A 19 3.57 -1.05 -4.63
C GLY A 19 2.43 -0.97 -3.62
N PHE A 20 2.20 -2.07 -2.91
CA PHE A 20 1.29 -2.13 -1.76
C PHE A 20 1.83 -3.04 -0.66
N VAL A 21 1.26 -2.91 0.54
CA VAL A 21 1.67 -3.67 1.74
C VAL A 21 0.46 -4.44 2.25
N ASP A 22 0.65 -5.74 2.52
CA ASP A 22 -0.37 -6.57 3.14
C ASP A 22 0.32 -7.63 4.02
N ASN A 23 -0.15 -7.79 5.26
CA ASN A 23 0.45 -8.74 6.21
C ASN A 23 0.08 -10.20 5.89
N ASN A 24 -0.96 -10.42 5.07
CA ASN A 24 -1.32 -11.73 4.58
C ASN A 24 -0.57 -12.01 3.26
N LYS A 25 0.52 -12.78 3.36
CA LYS A 25 1.41 -13.10 2.23
C LYS A 25 0.71 -13.78 1.06
N GLU A 26 -0.22 -14.69 1.33
CA GLU A 26 -0.93 -15.43 0.28
C GLU A 26 -1.84 -14.49 -0.51
N ARG A 27 -2.63 -13.68 0.20
CA ARG A 27 -3.48 -12.64 -0.38
C ARG A 27 -2.64 -11.62 -1.16
N ALA A 28 -1.55 -11.15 -0.57
CA ALA A 28 -0.64 -10.19 -1.19
C ALA A 28 -0.10 -10.72 -2.51
N LYS A 29 0.34 -11.99 -2.54
CA LYS A 29 0.82 -12.64 -3.75
C LYS A 29 -0.25 -12.70 -4.83
N THR A 30 -1.47 -13.12 -4.50
CA THR A 30 -2.58 -13.20 -5.47
C THR A 30 -2.91 -11.83 -6.07
N ILE A 31 -2.93 -10.77 -5.26
CA ILE A 31 -3.20 -9.40 -5.74
C ILE A 31 -2.04 -8.88 -6.58
N SER A 32 -0.80 -9.13 -6.15
CA SER A 32 0.42 -8.74 -6.87
C SER A 32 0.45 -9.33 -8.27
N GLU A 33 0.16 -10.63 -8.40
CA GLU A 33 0.10 -11.32 -9.69
C GLU A 33 -1.03 -10.78 -10.58
N ARG A 34 -2.20 -10.48 -9.98
CA ARG A 34 -3.36 -9.97 -10.74
C ARG A 34 -3.12 -8.59 -11.34
N TYR A 35 -2.59 -7.67 -10.55
CA TYR A 35 -2.40 -6.27 -10.98
C TYR A 35 -0.99 -6.00 -11.54
N ASN A 36 -0.09 -6.99 -11.44
CA ASN A 36 1.34 -6.86 -11.77
C ASN A 36 2.03 -5.73 -10.98
N ILE A 37 1.84 -5.73 -9.66
CA ILE A 37 2.32 -4.67 -8.76
C ILE A 37 3.13 -5.29 -7.62
N PRO A 38 4.31 -4.73 -7.25
CA PRO A 38 5.10 -5.23 -6.13
C PRO A 38 4.33 -5.22 -4.81
N CYS A 39 4.37 -6.34 -4.07
CA CYS A 39 3.82 -6.42 -2.72
C CYS A 39 4.94 -6.52 -1.66
N TYR A 40 4.71 -5.89 -0.51
CA TYR A 40 5.63 -5.86 0.63
C TYR A 40 4.96 -6.41 1.90
N GLY A 41 5.76 -6.90 2.84
CA GLY A 41 5.26 -7.46 4.10
C GLY A 41 5.19 -6.44 5.24
N ASP A 42 6.02 -5.40 5.18
CA ASP A 42 6.07 -4.31 6.15
C ASP A 42 6.05 -2.95 5.45
N TYR A 43 5.25 -2.02 5.96
CA TYR A 43 5.12 -0.67 5.41
C TYR A 43 6.42 0.13 5.54
N LYS A 44 7.30 -0.23 6.47
CA LYS A 44 8.63 0.36 6.61
C LYS A 44 9.50 0.13 5.38
N GLU A 45 9.24 -0.92 4.60
CA GLU A 45 9.99 -1.23 3.38
C GLU A 45 9.75 -0.24 2.23
N ILE A 46 8.65 0.53 2.30
CA ILE A 46 8.22 1.48 1.27
C ILE A 46 8.27 2.94 1.72
N ILE A 47 8.52 3.22 3.00
CA ILE A 47 8.39 4.55 3.59
C ILE A 47 9.23 5.64 2.88
N SER A 48 10.38 5.26 2.32
CA SER A 48 11.28 6.15 1.58
C SER A 48 11.14 6.05 0.06
N LYS A 49 10.15 5.29 -0.45
CA LYS A 49 9.97 4.98 -1.87
C LYS A 49 8.70 5.58 -2.47
N VAL A 50 7.90 6.29 -1.68
CA VAL A 50 6.57 6.76 -2.06
C VAL A 50 6.38 8.22 -1.69
N GLU A 51 5.64 8.95 -2.52
CA GLU A 51 5.24 10.35 -2.27
C GLU A 51 3.85 10.45 -1.64
N VAL A 52 2.99 9.45 -1.90
CA VAL A 52 1.60 9.40 -1.43
C VAL A 52 1.28 7.97 -1.00
N VAL A 53 0.50 7.83 0.08
CA VAL A 53 0.04 6.54 0.57
C VAL A 53 -1.47 6.53 0.85
N VAL A 54 -2.10 5.39 0.55
CA VAL A 54 -3.45 5.07 1.00
C VAL A 54 -3.35 4.06 2.13
N ILE A 55 -3.76 4.46 3.34
CA ILE A 55 -3.69 3.61 4.54
C ILE A 55 -5.07 3.00 4.78
N ALA A 56 -5.26 1.76 4.34
CA ALA A 56 -6.51 1.01 4.45
C ALA A 56 -6.37 -0.18 5.43
N VAL A 57 -6.12 0.13 6.70
CA VAL A 57 -5.84 -0.84 7.79
C VAL A 57 -6.95 -0.84 8.84
N PRO A 58 -6.97 -1.74 9.84
CA PRO A 58 -7.89 -1.61 10.98
C PRO A 58 -7.76 -0.27 11.70
N THR A 59 -8.89 0.28 12.18
CA THR A 59 -8.97 1.62 12.81
C THR A 59 -7.90 1.86 13.88
N SER A 60 -7.59 0.85 14.70
CA SER A 60 -6.57 0.93 15.76
C SER A 60 -5.14 1.16 15.27
N LEU A 61 -4.84 0.83 14.01
CA LEU A 61 -3.50 0.94 13.42
C LEU A 61 -3.30 2.19 12.57
N HIS A 62 -4.37 2.94 12.25
CA HIS A 62 -4.25 4.15 11.44
C HIS A 62 -3.28 5.16 12.06
N TYR A 63 -3.44 5.46 13.36
CA TYR A 63 -2.60 6.48 14.00
C TYR A 63 -1.12 6.13 13.94
N SER A 64 -0.74 4.91 14.33
CA SER A 64 0.66 4.51 14.41
C SER A 64 1.33 4.48 13.05
N ILE A 65 0.65 3.93 12.03
CA ILE A 65 1.20 3.82 10.67
C ILE A 65 1.25 5.20 10.00
N SER A 66 0.16 5.96 10.02
CA SER A 66 0.11 7.29 9.39
C SER A 66 1.15 8.24 10.00
N LYS A 67 1.35 8.18 11.32
CA LYS A 67 2.35 9.00 12.01
C LYS A 67 3.77 8.74 11.50
N GLU A 68 4.12 7.50 11.19
CA GLU A 68 5.45 7.18 10.67
C GLU A 68 5.64 7.75 9.26
N PHE A 69 4.65 7.62 8.37
CA PHE A 69 4.71 8.25 7.04
C PHE A 69 4.81 9.78 7.12
N LEU A 70 3.98 10.42 7.96
CA LEU A 70 4.02 11.89 8.15
C LEU A 70 5.32 12.40 8.76
N LYS A 71 6.06 11.57 9.51
CA LYS A 71 7.40 11.93 9.99
C LYS A 71 8.46 11.83 8.89
N ALA A 72 8.20 11.05 7.85
CA ALA A 72 9.13 10.79 6.76
C ALA A 72 9.01 11.82 5.62
N GLY A 73 7.92 12.58 5.54
CA GLY A 73 7.67 13.65 4.55
C GLY A 73 6.19 13.91 4.33
#